data_AF-A0A847D455-F1
#
_entry.id   AF-A0A847D455-F1
#
_cell.length_a   1.000
_cell.length_b   1.000
_cell.length_c   1.000
_cell.angle_alpha   90.00
_cell.angle_beta   90.00
_cell.angle_gamma   90.00
#
_symmetry.space_group_name_H-M   'P 1'
#
loop_
_entity.id
_entity.type
_entity.pdbx_description
1 polymer ?
#
loop_
_entity_poly.entity_id
_entity_poly.type
_entity_poly.pdbx_seq_one_letter_code
_entity_poly.pdbx_strand_id
1 'polypeptide(L)'
;MKFLNTSANFSDDKKTTHMKNKAKKDFYYGTKGDYSATSIRFGQTLQDPTQFVLAGKHMYPVAVAAPGAFSVHNALAVIGAADQLGYPKDAALSVLAGFSVAGRAESLPA
;
A
#
# COMPACT_ATOMS: atom_id res chain seq x y z
N MET A 1 18.52 -12.48 22.04
CA MET A 1 18.54 -11.23 21.25
C MET A 1 17.41 -10.34 21.74
N LYS A 2 17.72 -9.18 22.31
CA LYS A 2 16.73 -8.16 22.71
C LYS A 2 16.36 -7.34 21.48
N PHE A 3 15.09 -7.35 21.07
CA PHE A 3 14.61 -6.44 20.04
C PHE A 3 14.56 -5.02 20.64
N LEU A 4 15.35 -4.12 20.07
CA LEU A 4 15.38 -2.71 20.43
C LEU A 4 14.04 -2.07 20.06
N ASN A 5 13.38 -1.57 21.08
CA ASN A 5 12.18 -0.74 20.99
C ASN A 5 12.60 0.64 20.49
N THR A 6 12.61 0.85 19.17
CA THR A 6 12.74 2.17 18.58
C THR A 6 11.37 2.68 18.17
N SER A 7 10.85 3.59 18.98
CA SER A 7 9.68 4.43 18.74
C SER A 7 9.93 5.39 17.56
N ALA A 8 10.06 4.87 16.35
CA ALA A 8 9.91 5.67 15.14
C ALA A 8 8.44 5.66 14.72
N ASN A 9 7.93 6.82 14.30
CA ASN A 9 6.60 6.95 13.74
C ASN A 9 6.57 6.25 12.36
N PHE A 10 6.30 4.95 12.37
CA PHE A 10 6.25 4.06 11.20
C PHE A 10 4.93 4.14 10.42
N SER A 11 4.15 5.22 10.57
CA SER A 11 2.87 5.34 9.87
C SER A 11 2.45 6.79 9.72
N ASP A 12 1.78 7.04 8.59
CA ASP A 12 1.21 8.34 8.25
C ASP A 12 -0.02 8.69 9.12
N ASP A 13 -0.55 7.74 9.91
CA ASP A 13 -1.69 7.97 10.80
C ASP A 13 -1.26 8.35 12.23
N LYS A 14 -1.73 9.51 12.70
CA LYS A 14 -1.52 10.05 14.05
C LYS A 14 -2.03 9.12 15.17
N LYS A 15 -2.95 8.18 14.87
CA LYS A 15 -3.53 7.23 15.85
C LYS A 15 -2.80 5.90 15.91
N THR A 16 -1.75 5.68 15.13
CA THR A 16 -1.09 4.36 15.09
C THR A 16 -0.66 3.84 16.44
N THR A 17 -0.20 4.71 17.34
CA THR A 17 0.20 4.35 18.71
C THR A 17 -0.93 3.67 19.51
N HIS A 18 -2.20 3.97 19.21
CA HIS A 18 -3.35 3.37 19.88
C HIS A 18 -3.70 1.96 19.33
N MET A 19 -3.34 1.67 18.08
CA MET A 19 -3.64 0.39 17.43
C MET A 19 -2.58 -0.69 17.72
N LYS A 20 -1.33 -0.29 17.99
CA LYS A 20 -0.21 -1.19 18.30
C LYS A 20 -0.47 -2.15 19.46
N ASN A 21 -1.25 -1.73 20.45
CA ASN A 21 -1.42 -2.51 21.68
C ASN A 21 -2.47 -3.63 21.57
N LYS A 22 -3.15 -3.80 20.43
CA LYS A 22 -4.26 -4.76 20.27
C LYS A 22 -3.98 -5.91 19.32
N ALA A 23 -2.92 -5.86 18.52
CA ALA A 23 -2.66 -6.86 17.50
C ALA A 23 -1.49 -7.80 17.90
N LYS A 24 -1.64 -9.09 17.59
CA LYS A 24 -0.67 -10.15 17.93
C LYS A 24 0.42 -10.33 16.85
N LYS A 25 0.19 -9.77 15.66
CA LYS A 25 1.04 -9.89 14.47
C LYS A 25 0.71 -8.70 13.58
N ASP A 26 1.69 -7.84 13.40
CA ASP A 26 1.47 -6.49 12.90
C ASP A 26 2.40 -6.24 11.70
N PHE A 27 1.89 -5.47 10.73
CA PHE A 27 2.72 -4.86 9.71
C PHE A 27 2.32 -3.39 9.56
N TYR A 28 3.28 -2.58 9.12
CA TYR A 28 3.09 -1.15 8.91
C TYR A 28 3.25 -0.81 7.43
N TYR A 29 2.41 0.12 6.95
CA TYR A 29 2.46 0.59 5.59
C TYR A 29 2.24 2.10 5.48
N GLY A 30 2.78 2.70 4.42
CA GLY A 30 2.68 4.14 4.13
C GLY A 30 3.94 4.70 3.49
N THR A 31 4.26 5.96 3.75
CA THR A 31 5.55 6.54 3.29
C THR A 31 6.77 5.96 4.02
N LYS A 32 6.54 5.37 5.21
CA LYS A 32 7.52 4.67 6.05
C LYS A 32 6.82 3.45 6.66
N GLY A 33 7.51 2.32 6.76
CA GLY A 33 6.93 1.06 7.27
C GLY A 33 7.58 -0.17 6.64
N ASP A 34 7.03 -1.35 6.93
CA ASP A 34 7.46 -2.63 6.35
C ASP A 34 7.17 -2.69 4.84
N TYR A 35 6.08 -2.04 4.43
CA TYR A 35 5.68 -1.84 3.04
C TYR A 35 5.57 -0.34 2.78
N SER A 36 6.52 0.22 2.04
CA SER A 36 6.51 1.64 1.72
C SER A 36 6.51 1.89 0.22
N ALA A 37 5.94 3.02 -0.20
CA ALA A 37 5.94 3.44 -1.60
C ALA A 37 6.97 4.53 -1.85
N THR A 38 7.79 4.35 -2.87
CA THR A 38 8.74 5.34 -3.37
C THR A 38 8.52 5.59 -4.87
N SER A 39 9.10 6.66 -5.40
CA SER A 39 9.06 6.98 -6.85
C SER A 39 7.63 7.00 -7.42
N ILE A 40 6.69 7.57 -6.67
CA ILE A 40 5.27 7.57 -7.00
C ILE A 40 5.00 8.49 -8.20
N ARG A 41 4.27 7.97 -9.19
CA ARG A 41 3.72 8.70 -10.32
C ARG A 41 2.22 8.49 -10.36
N PHE A 42 1.46 9.56 -10.09
CA PHE A 42 0.00 9.51 -10.14
C PHE A 42 -0.51 9.56 -11.58
N GLY A 43 -1.46 8.69 -11.88
CA GLY A 43 -2.25 8.81 -13.10
C GLY A 43 -3.00 10.15 -13.13
N GLN A 44 -3.04 10.78 -14.30
CA GLN A 44 -3.69 12.09 -14.48
C GLN A 44 -5.18 11.94 -14.79
N THR A 45 -5.55 10.81 -15.40
CA THR A 45 -6.93 10.43 -15.70
C THR A 45 -7.34 9.16 -14.96
N LEU A 46 -8.62 8.77 -15.06
CA LEU A 46 -9.12 7.51 -14.51
C LEU A 46 -8.55 6.28 -15.23
N GLN A 47 -8.12 6.45 -16.48
CA GLN A 47 -7.53 5.41 -17.30
C GLN A 47 -6.02 5.30 -17.09
N ASP A 48 -5.39 6.33 -16.53
CA ASP A 48 -3.97 6.32 -16.23
C ASP A 48 -3.71 5.61 -14.90
N PRO A 49 -2.93 4.52 -14.88
CA PRO A 49 -2.61 3.84 -13.64
C PRO A 49 -1.68 4.68 -12.77
N THR A 50 -1.87 4.61 -11.45
CA THR A 50 -0.86 5.08 -10.50
C THR A 50 0.28 4.07 -10.46
N GLN A 51 1.51 4.55 -10.61
CA GLN A 51 2.71 3.71 -10.56
C GLN A 51 3.58 4.09 -9.36
N PHE A 52 4.20 3.11 -8.72
CA PHE A 52 5.18 3.35 -7.67
C PHE A 52 6.14 2.16 -7.53
N VAL A 53 7.18 2.32 -6.73
CA VAL A 53 8.07 1.23 -6.32
C VAL A 53 7.72 0.84 -4.88
N LEU A 54 7.35 -0.42 -4.68
CA LEU A 54 7.25 -1.01 -3.35
C LEU A 54 8.67 -1.17 -2.80
N ALA A 55 8.96 -0.49 -1.70
CA ALA A 55 10.20 -0.60 -0.94
C ALA A 55 9.99 -1.46 0.31
N GLY A 56 11.02 -2.26 0.63
CA GLY A 56 11.03 -3.28 1.68
C GLY A 56 12.29 -4.15 1.53
N LYS A 57 12.18 -5.46 1.79
CA LYS A 57 13.30 -6.41 1.59
C LYS A 57 13.75 -6.52 0.12
N HIS A 58 12.82 -6.35 -0.81
CA HIS A 58 13.06 -6.33 -2.25
C HIS A 58 12.24 -5.20 -2.86
N MET A 59 12.76 -4.61 -3.94
CA MET A 59 12.07 -3.55 -4.68
C MET A 59 11.23 -4.13 -5.80
N TYR A 60 9.96 -3.76 -5.85
CA TYR A 60 9.04 -4.20 -6.90
C TYR A 60 8.33 -3.02 -7.56
N PRO A 61 8.24 -2.96 -8.89
CA PRO A 61 7.36 -2.02 -9.55
C PRO A 61 5.90 -2.42 -9.30
N VAL A 62 5.06 -1.43 -9.00
CA VAL A 62 3.63 -1.62 -8.76
C VAL A 62 2.85 -0.66 -9.66
N ALA A 63 1.82 -1.18 -10.31
CA ALA A 63 0.81 -0.40 -11.01
C ALA A 63 -0.55 -0.64 -10.34
N VAL A 64 -1.33 0.42 -10.20
CA VAL A 64 -2.68 0.37 -9.64
C VAL A 64 -3.62 1.02 -10.63
N ALA A 65 -4.67 0.30 -11.04
CA ALA A 65 -5.71 0.78 -11.97
C ALA A 65 -6.67 1.79 -11.30
N ALA A 66 -6.14 2.70 -10.50
CA ALA A 66 -6.86 3.81 -9.90
C ALA A 66 -5.89 4.99 -9.67
N PRO A 67 -6.29 6.23 -9.99
CA PRO A 67 -5.47 7.40 -9.73
C PRO A 67 -5.44 7.74 -8.22
N GLY A 68 -4.49 8.60 -7.84
CA GLY A 68 -4.48 9.27 -6.53
C GLY A 68 -3.71 8.56 -5.40
N ALA A 69 -3.40 9.33 -4.35
CA ALA A 69 -2.61 8.87 -3.20
C ALA A 69 -3.28 7.79 -2.37
N PHE A 70 -4.62 7.84 -2.25
CA PHE A 70 -5.39 6.81 -1.54
C PHE A 70 -5.23 5.42 -2.17
N SER A 71 -5.08 5.36 -3.49
CA SER A 71 -4.86 4.12 -4.24
C SER A 71 -3.52 3.47 -3.89
N VAL A 72 -2.49 4.28 -3.62
CA VAL A 72 -1.18 3.79 -3.14
C VAL A 72 -1.32 3.19 -1.74
N HIS A 73 -1.96 3.89 -0.79
CA HIS A 73 -2.14 3.37 0.57
C HIS A 73 -2.95 2.08 0.59
N ASN A 74 -4.03 2.00 -0.20
CA ASN A 74 -4.82 0.78 -0.34
C ASN A 74 -4.01 -0.38 -0.93
N ALA A 75 -3.22 -0.11 -1.98
CA ALA A 75 -2.36 -1.11 -2.58
C ALA A 75 -1.32 -1.64 -1.60
N LEU A 76 -0.69 -0.77 -0.80
CA LEU A 76 0.26 -1.19 0.23
C LEU A 76 -0.40 -2.07 1.31
N ALA A 77 -1.63 -1.74 1.72
CA ALA A 77 -2.39 -2.55 2.67
C ALA A 77 -2.70 -3.95 2.11
N VAL A 78 -3.12 -4.04 0.84
CA VAL A 78 -3.39 -5.31 0.14
C VAL A 78 -2.12 -6.15 0.03
N ILE A 79 -1.01 -5.54 -0.38
CA ILE A 79 0.29 -6.23 -0.49
C ILE A 79 0.73 -6.78 0.85
N GLY A 80 0.65 -5.96 1.91
CA GLY A 80 1.02 -6.39 3.26
C GLY A 80 0.15 -7.54 3.75
N ALA A 81 -1.18 -7.46 3.54
CA ALA A 81 -2.09 -8.54 3.90
C ALA A 81 -1.81 -9.84 3.12
N ALA A 82 -1.59 -9.75 1.81
CA ALA A 82 -1.28 -10.90 0.95
C ALA A 82 0.01 -11.61 1.38
N ASP A 83 1.06 -10.84 1.70
CA ASP A 83 2.35 -11.36 2.17
C ASP A 83 2.21 -12.06 3.53
N GLN A 84 1.41 -11.52 4.46
CA GLN A 84 1.12 -12.16 5.75
C GLN A 84 0.33 -13.46 5.63
N LEU A 85 -0.49 -13.58 4.58
CA LEU A 85 -1.27 -14.79 4.26
C LEU A 85 -0.48 -15.78 3.40
N GLY A 86 0.75 -15.45 2.98
CA GLY A 86 1.61 -16.33 2.19
C GLY A 86 1.22 -16.41 0.70
N TYR A 87 0.47 -15.44 0.18
CA TYR A 87 0.15 -15.39 -1.24
C TYR A 87 1.37 -14.96 -2.09
N PRO A 88 1.49 -15.48 -3.32
CA PRO A 88 2.55 -15.06 -4.23
C PRO A 88 2.48 -13.56 -4.55
N LYS A 89 3.64 -12.89 -4.46
CA LYS A 89 3.75 -11.43 -4.69
C LYS A 89 3.26 -11.04 -6.08
N ASP A 90 3.71 -11.75 -7.10
CA ASP A 90 3.38 -11.46 -8.50
C ASP A 90 1.87 -11.56 -8.77
N ALA A 91 1.17 -12.48 -8.09
CA ALA A 91 -0.27 -12.59 -8.19
C ALA A 91 -0.97 -11.36 -7.60
N ALA A 92 -0.55 -10.89 -6.42
CA ALA A 92 -1.09 -9.69 -5.81
C ALA A 92 -0.85 -8.44 -6.67
N LEU A 93 0.35 -8.29 -7.24
CA LEU A 93 0.69 -7.17 -8.13
C LEU A 93 -0.12 -7.19 -9.43
N SER A 94 -0.31 -8.37 -10.02
CA SER A 94 -1.12 -8.55 -11.23
C SER A 94 -2.58 -8.14 -11.00
N VAL A 95 -3.17 -8.51 -9.85
CA VAL A 95 -4.54 -8.11 -9.49
C VAL A 95 -4.64 -6.59 -9.35
N LEU A 96 -3.71 -5.95 -8.64
CA LEU A 96 -3.72 -4.49 -8.44
C LEU A 96 -3.66 -3.71 -9.76
N ALA A 97 -2.93 -4.24 -10.75
CA ALA A 97 -2.78 -3.60 -12.06
C ALA A 97 -4.07 -3.60 -12.90
N GLY A 98 -5.05 -4.46 -12.59
CA GLY A 98 -6.30 -4.58 -13.36
C GLY A 98 -7.58 -4.37 -12.55
N PHE A 99 -7.48 -4.18 -11.23
CA PHE A 99 -8.64 -4.10 -10.35
C PHE A 99 -9.33 -2.74 -10.42
N SER A 100 -10.62 -2.72 -10.79
CA SER A 100 -11.48 -1.54 -10.67
C SER A 100 -12.79 -1.91 -9.97
N VAL A 101 -13.37 -0.95 -9.24
CA VAL A 101 -14.67 -1.09 -8.57
C VAL A 101 -15.53 0.08 -9.00
N ALA A 102 -16.71 -0.22 -9.55
CA ALA A 102 -17.70 0.79 -9.89
C ALA A 102 -18.00 1.69 -8.66
N GLY A 103 -18.08 2.99 -8.88
CA GLY A 103 -18.39 4.02 -7.90
C GLY A 103 -17.23 4.51 -7.01
N ARG A 104 -16.01 3.95 -7.11
CA ARG A 104 -14.87 4.36 -6.25
C ARG A 104 -13.93 5.40 -6.86
N ALA A 105 -13.96 5.58 -8.18
CA ALA A 105 -13.32 6.68 -8.91
C ALA A 105 -14.00 6.76 -10.28
N GLU A 106 -15.09 7.50 -10.36
CA GLU A 106 -15.88 7.63 -11.59
C GLU A 106 -15.93 9.09 -12.03
N SER A 107 -15.76 9.30 -13.33
CA SER A 107 -16.07 10.58 -13.96
C SER A 107 -17.55 10.54 -14.22
N LEU A 108 -18.32 11.31 -13.46
CA LEU A 108 -19.74 11.48 -13.76
C LEU A 108 -19.86 12.30 -15.06
N PRO A 109 -20.69 11.88 -16.03
CA PRO A 109 -21.05 12.74 -17.15
C PRO A 109 -21.75 13.99 -16.60
N ALA A 110 -21.40 15.15 -17.18
CA ALA A 110 -22.00 16.44 -16.82
C ALA A 110 -23.46 16.53 -17.26
#